data_AF-A0A520QBN7-F1
#
_entry.id   AF-A0A520QBN7-F1
#
_cell.length_a   1.000
_cell.length_b   1.000
_cell.length_c   1.000
_cell.angle_alpha   90.00
_cell.angle_beta   90.00
_cell.angle_gamma   90.00
#
_symmetry.space_group_name_H-M   'P 1'
#
loop_
_entity.id
_entity.type
_entity.pdbx_description
1 polymer ?
#
loop_
_entity_poly.entity_id
_entity_poly.type
_entity_poly.pdbx_seq_one_letter_code
_entity_poly.pdbx_strand_id
1 'polypeptide(L)'
;MQHRRVDPEAVARHAQMFANRVKKNHRKLAKAFEREGVGAFRLYDWDIPEVRAVCDWYEGHLVVAEYERTQTEGVDDYAGSLGRAAAEALSLPDDRVHAKQRRTRPSEGARYRRLGDGGRLMQVRERDLRFWVNLDDFVDTGLFADHRDTRRWFGGESAGKR
;
A
#
# COMPACT_ATOMS: atom_id res chain seq x y z
N MET A 1 -18.77 -22.02 -12.25
CA MET A 1 -18.77 -20.62 -12.74
C MET A 1 -17.42 -20.34 -13.37
N GLN A 2 -17.35 -20.13 -14.68
CA GLN A 2 -16.09 -19.76 -15.35
C GLN A 2 -15.77 -18.32 -14.96
N HIS A 3 -14.76 -18.11 -14.10
CA HIS A 3 -14.25 -16.77 -13.88
C HIS A 3 -13.53 -16.34 -15.16
N ARG A 4 -14.12 -15.40 -15.91
CA ARG A 4 -13.47 -14.78 -17.07
C ARG A 4 -12.20 -14.08 -16.57
N ARG A 5 -11.04 -14.50 -17.10
CA ARG A 5 -9.75 -13.83 -16.85
C ARG A 5 -9.84 -12.38 -17.30
N VAL A 6 -9.21 -11.48 -16.55
CA VAL A 6 -9.12 -10.06 -16.87
C VAL A 6 -8.29 -9.90 -18.15
N ASP A 7 -8.87 -9.30 -19.18
CA ASP A 7 -8.17 -8.95 -20.43
C ASP A 7 -7.44 -7.60 -20.30
N PRO A 8 -6.52 -7.25 -21.21
CA PRO A 8 -5.74 -6.01 -21.11
C PRO A 8 -6.59 -4.73 -21.03
N GLU A 9 -7.74 -4.71 -21.71
CA GLU A 9 -8.68 -3.58 -21.65
C GLU A 9 -9.30 -3.45 -20.25
N ALA A 10 -9.67 -4.57 -19.62
CA ALA A 10 -10.13 -4.58 -18.25
C ALA A 10 -9.04 -4.15 -17.27
N VAL A 11 -7.77 -4.52 -17.47
CA VAL A 11 -6.64 -4.03 -16.66
C VAL A 11 -6.54 -2.50 -16.73
N ALA A 12 -6.55 -1.93 -17.94
CA ALA A 12 -6.50 -0.48 -18.13
C ALA A 12 -7.67 0.23 -17.45
N ARG A 13 -8.89 -0.31 -17.58
CA ARG A 13 -10.08 0.23 -16.90
C ARG A 13 -9.95 0.17 -15.38
N HIS A 14 -9.47 -0.95 -14.83
CA HIS A 14 -9.24 -1.12 -13.40
C HIS A 14 -8.18 -0.14 -12.88
N ALA A 15 -7.07 0.04 -13.61
CA ALA A 15 -6.03 1.00 -13.29
C ALA A 15 -6.56 2.44 -13.26
N GLN A 16 -7.39 2.83 -14.24
CA GLN A 16 -8.01 4.14 -14.27
C GLN A 16 -8.98 4.36 -13.09
N MET A 17 -9.82 3.36 -12.78
CA MET A 17 -10.74 3.39 -11.65
C MET A 17 -9.99 3.55 -10.32
N PHE A 18 -8.93 2.76 -10.14
CA PHE A 18 -8.04 2.81 -8.98
C PHE A 18 -7.38 4.18 -8.83
N ALA A 19 -6.73 4.67 -9.89
CA ALA A 19 -6.03 5.95 -9.90
C ALA A 19 -6.96 7.12 -9.54
N ASN A 20 -8.17 7.15 -10.10
CA ASN A 20 -9.17 8.17 -9.78
C ASN A 20 -9.56 8.15 -8.30
N ARG A 21 -9.76 6.95 -7.74
CA ARG A 21 -10.12 6.80 -6.33
C ARG A 21 -8.98 7.17 -5.40
N VAL A 22 -7.76 6.70 -5.69
CA VAL A 22 -6.54 7.05 -4.94
C VAL A 22 -6.30 8.55 -4.96
N LYS A 23 -6.39 9.22 -6.13
CA LYS A 23 -6.26 10.66 -6.26
C LYS A 23 -7.28 11.41 -5.41
N LYS A 24 -8.54 10.97 -5.43
CA LYS A 24 -9.61 11.56 -4.60
C LYS A 24 -9.31 11.42 -3.11
N ASN A 25 -8.93 10.23 -2.67
CA ASN A 25 -8.62 9.96 -1.26
C ASN A 25 -7.36 10.71 -0.80
N HIS A 26 -6.32 10.79 -1.63
CA HIS A 26 -5.11 11.57 -1.35
C HIS A 26 -5.44 13.04 -1.15
N ARG A 27 -6.22 13.66 -2.05
CA ARG A 27 -6.64 15.07 -1.90
C ARG A 27 -7.40 15.33 -0.60
N LYS A 28 -8.19 14.35 -0.13
CA LYS A 28 -8.95 14.45 1.12
C LYS A 28 -8.05 14.31 2.36
N LEU A 29 -7.11 13.37 2.34
CA LEU A 29 -6.37 12.95 3.53
C LEU A 29 -5.03 13.67 3.71
N ALA A 30 -4.29 13.91 2.62
CA ALA A 30 -2.89 14.35 2.67
C ALA A 30 -2.69 15.65 3.44
N LYS A 31 -3.56 16.67 3.21
CA LYS A 31 -3.46 17.95 3.93
C LYS A 31 -3.72 17.81 5.43
N ALA A 32 -4.55 16.85 5.85
CA ALA A 32 -4.78 16.60 7.27
C ALA A 32 -3.58 15.90 7.89
N PHE A 33 -3.11 14.81 7.28
CA PHE A 33 -1.98 14.05 7.79
C PHE A 33 -0.66 14.84 7.77
N GLU A 34 -0.41 15.68 6.77
CA GLU A 34 0.79 16.51 6.75
C GLU A 34 0.80 17.51 7.92
N ARG A 35 -0.35 18.12 8.26
CA ARG A 35 -0.45 19.00 9.44
C ARG A 35 -0.21 18.26 10.76
N GLU A 36 -0.52 16.97 10.81
CA GLU A 36 -0.26 16.11 11.97
C GLU A 36 1.15 15.50 11.96
N GLY A 37 1.97 15.76 10.94
CA GLY A 37 3.28 15.14 10.79
C GLY A 37 3.22 13.63 10.51
N VAL A 38 2.15 13.16 9.86
CA VAL A 38 1.94 11.75 9.54
C VAL A 38 2.30 11.49 8.08
N GLY A 39 3.43 10.81 7.88
CA GLY A 39 3.94 10.41 6.58
C GLY A 39 3.41 9.08 6.06
N ALA A 40 2.71 8.29 6.89
CA ALA A 40 2.14 7.00 6.48
C ALA A 40 0.63 6.84 6.77
N PHE A 41 -0.14 6.50 5.73
CA PHE A 41 -1.58 6.29 5.82
C PHE A 41 -2.15 5.53 4.60
N ARG A 42 -3.32 4.90 4.78
CA ARG A 42 -4.02 4.19 3.72
C ARG A 42 -4.77 5.15 2.78
N LEU A 43 -4.53 5.01 1.49
CA LEU A 43 -5.21 5.73 0.42
C LEU A 43 -6.36 4.95 -0.21
N TYR A 44 -6.31 3.63 -0.19
CA TYR A 44 -7.30 2.76 -0.81
C TYR A 44 -7.35 1.43 -0.07
N ASP A 45 -8.54 0.94 0.25
CA ASP A 45 -8.77 -0.33 0.92
C ASP A 45 -9.93 -1.09 0.27
N TRP A 46 -9.66 -1.63 -0.93
CA TRP A 46 -10.66 -2.34 -1.72
C TRP A 46 -11.98 -1.55 -1.86
N ASP A 47 -11.88 -0.23 -2.07
CA ASP A 47 -13.02 0.68 -2.20
C ASP A 47 -13.93 0.34 -3.41
N ILE A 48 -13.40 -0.38 -4.40
CA ILE A 48 -14.08 -0.73 -5.66
C ILE A 48 -14.12 -2.26 -5.77
N PRO A 49 -15.31 -2.90 -5.88
CA PRO A 49 -15.45 -4.36 -5.89
C PRO A 49 -14.54 -5.08 -6.89
N GLU A 50 -14.39 -4.51 -8.08
CA GLU A 50 -13.59 -5.01 -9.19
C GLU A 50 -12.07 -4.88 -8.96
N VAL A 51 -11.64 -3.94 -8.11
CA VAL A 51 -10.22 -3.65 -7.87
C VAL A 51 -9.85 -4.04 -6.45
N ARG A 52 -9.41 -5.28 -6.28
CA ARG A 52 -9.07 -5.84 -4.96
C ARG A 52 -7.63 -5.59 -4.59
N ALA A 53 -7.34 -4.35 -4.25
CA ALA A 53 -6.03 -3.95 -3.80
C ALA A 53 -6.11 -3.10 -2.53
N VAL A 54 -4.96 -2.89 -1.91
CA VAL A 54 -4.72 -1.79 -0.98
C VAL A 54 -3.69 -0.84 -1.59
N CYS A 55 -3.79 0.44 -1.26
CA CYS A 55 -2.79 1.46 -1.58
C CYS A 55 -2.46 2.20 -0.29
N ASP A 56 -1.20 2.16 0.11
CA ASP A 56 -0.70 2.87 1.27
C ASP A 56 0.31 3.94 0.81
N TRP A 57 0.24 5.12 1.42
CA TRP A 57 1.16 6.23 1.23
C TRP A 57 2.29 6.16 2.26
N TYR A 58 3.53 6.40 1.84
CA TYR A 58 4.70 6.53 2.71
C TYR A 58 5.63 7.65 2.20
N GLU A 59 5.56 8.85 2.79
CA GLU A 59 6.48 9.98 2.47
C GLU A 59 6.69 10.21 0.95
N GLY A 60 5.62 10.15 0.16
CA GLY A 60 5.70 10.30 -1.31
C GLY A 60 5.87 9.00 -2.10
N HIS A 61 5.87 7.85 -1.43
CA HIS A 61 5.84 6.52 -2.05
C HIS A 61 4.46 5.89 -1.98
N LEU A 62 4.13 5.08 -2.98
CA LEU A 62 2.93 4.26 -3.02
C LEU A 62 3.31 2.79 -2.86
N VAL A 63 2.74 2.13 -1.85
CA VAL A 63 2.78 0.67 -1.76
C VAL A 63 1.42 0.15 -2.19
N VAL A 64 1.39 -0.57 -3.32
CA VAL A 64 0.17 -1.16 -3.88
C VAL A 64 0.23 -2.66 -3.73
N ALA A 65 -0.68 -3.23 -2.95
CA ALA A 65 -0.73 -4.66 -2.74
C ALA A 65 -2.07 -5.24 -3.22
N GLU A 66 -2.01 -6.14 -4.20
CA GLU A 66 -3.19 -6.85 -4.71
C GLU A 66 -3.52 -8.07 -3.84
N TYR A 67 -4.82 -8.30 -3.60
CA TYR A 67 -5.33 -9.55 -3.06
C TYR A 67 -5.55 -10.57 -4.19
N GLU A 68 -4.66 -11.56 -4.30
CA GLU A 68 -4.66 -12.55 -5.39
C GLU A 68 -6.03 -13.25 -5.54
N ARG A 69 -6.48 -13.39 -6.79
CA ARG A 69 -7.68 -14.14 -7.20
C ARG A 69 -7.46 -14.83 -8.54
N THR A 70 -8.30 -15.82 -8.83
CA THR A 70 -8.35 -16.52 -10.13
C THR A 70 -8.62 -15.60 -11.33
N GLN A 71 -9.17 -14.41 -11.12
CA GLN A 71 -9.55 -13.48 -12.20
C GLN A 71 -8.34 -12.72 -12.76
N THR A 72 -7.38 -12.37 -11.91
CA THR A 72 -6.13 -11.70 -12.27
C THR A 72 -4.96 -12.69 -12.37
N GLU A 73 -5.23 -13.98 -12.19
CA GLU A 73 -4.27 -15.05 -12.38
C GLU A 73 -3.75 -15.09 -13.82
N GLY A 74 -2.43 -15.01 -13.97
CA GLY A 74 -1.76 -14.93 -15.28
C GLY A 74 -1.73 -13.54 -15.91
N VAL A 75 -2.18 -12.49 -15.20
CA VAL A 75 -1.94 -11.10 -15.60
C VAL A 75 -0.58 -10.67 -15.06
N ASP A 76 0.34 -10.38 -15.96
CA ASP A 76 1.65 -9.85 -15.60
C ASP A 76 1.52 -8.46 -14.96
N ASP A 77 2.13 -8.29 -13.79
CA ASP A 77 2.27 -6.99 -13.11
C ASP A 77 0.96 -6.18 -12.96
N TYR A 78 -0.13 -6.85 -12.58
CA TYR A 78 -1.41 -6.16 -12.35
C TYR A 78 -1.29 -5.06 -11.29
N ALA A 79 -0.68 -5.37 -10.14
CA ALA A 79 -0.46 -4.41 -9.05
C ALA A 79 0.42 -3.22 -9.49
N GLY A 80 1.48 -3.43 -10.27
CA GLY A 80 2.31 -2.34 -10.79
C GLY A 80 1.58 -1.50 -11.84
N SER A 81 0.68 -2.09 -12.62
CA SER A 81 -0.21 -1.35 -13.54
C SER A 81 -1.16 -0.42 -12.79
N LEU A 82 -1.76 -0.89 -11.69
CA LEU A 82 -2.55 -0.04 -10.79
C LEU A 82 -1.68 1.08 -10.18
N GLY A 83 -0.49 0.73 -9.70
CA GLY A 83 0.44 1.65 -9.05
C GLY A 83 0.94 2.76 -9.97
N ARG A 84 1.35 2.45 -11.19
CA ARG A 84 1.78 3.44 -12.20
C ARG A 84 0.68 4.43 -12.53
N ALA A 85 -0.54 3.95 -12.78
CA ALA A 85 -1.68 4.84 -13.04
C ALA A 85 -1.98 5.76 -11.84
N ALA A 86 -1.85 5.24 -10.60
CA ALA A 86 -2.00 6.06 -9.40
C ALA A 86 -0.86 7.08 -9.21
N ALA A 87 0.39 6.69 -9.49
CA ALA A 87 1.54 7.59 -9.45
C ALA A 87 1.40 8.71 -10.47
N GLU A 88 1.04 8.41 -11.71
CA GLU A 88 0.75 9.41 -12.75
C GLU A 88 -0.35 10.37 -12.28
N ALA A 89 -1.46 9.84 -11.75
CA ALA A 89 -2.57 10.65 -11.26
C ALA A 89 -2.19 11.59 -10.10
N LEU A 90 -1.17 11.23 -9.33
CA LEU A 90 -0.57 12.01 -8.24
C LEU A 90 0.69 12.79 -8.64
N SER A 91 1.11 12.70 -9.90
CA SER A 91 2.33 13.33 -10.42
C SER A 91 3.61 12.89 -9.68
N LEU A 92 3.69 11.59 -9.37
CA LEU A 92 4.85 10.93 -8.80
C LEU A 92 5.64 10.20 -9.90
N PRO A 93 6.98 10.11 -9.77
CA PRO A 93 7.77 9.26 -10.64
C PRO A 93 7.52 7.77 -10.37
N ASP A 94 7.70 6.94 -11.39
CA ASP A 94 7.42 5.49 -11.34
C ASP A 94 8.27 4.76 -10.28
N ASP A 95 9.47 5.25 -9.97
CA ASP A 95 10.37 4.68 -8.95
C ASP A 95 9.85 4.82 -7.50
N ARG A 96 8.73 5.54 -7.31
CA ARG A 96 8.00 5.65 -6.04
C ARG A 96 6.91 4.61 -5.88
N VAL A 97 6.73 3.70 -6.85
CA VAL A 97 5.72 2.65 -6.82
C VAL A 97 6.35 1.32 -6.37
N HIS A 98 5.77 0.75 -5.31
CA HIS A 98 6.16 -0.54 -4.75
C HIS A 98 4.98 -1.50 -4.87
N ALA A 99 5.00 -2.36 -5.89
CA ALA A 99 3.93 -3.31 -6.17
C ALA A 99 4.16 -4.63 -5.44
N LYS A 100 3.09 -5.17 -4.83
CA LYS A 100 3.12 -6.43 -4.08
C LYS A 100 1.92 -7.31 -4.43
N GLN A 101 2.10 -8.62 -4.32
CA GLN A 101 1.03 -9.59 -4.40
C GLN A 101 0.83 -10.27 -3.05
N ARG A 102 -0.39 -10.22 -2.50
CA ARG A 102 -0.76 -10.88 -1.24
C ARG A 102 -1.50 -12.18 -1.53
N ARG A 103 -0.90 -13.31 -1.12
CA ARG A 103 -1.53 -14.64 -1.17
C ARG A 103 -2.20 -14.96 0.16
N THR A 104 -3.52 -15.10 0.17
CA THR A 104 -4.30 -15.33 1.41
C THR A 104 -4.20 -16.77 1.93
N ARG A 105 -3.69 -17.71 1.14
CA ARG A 105 -3.52 -19.13 1.52
C ARG A 105 -2.24 -19.70 0.92
N PRO A 106 -1.09 -19.63 1.60
CA PRO A 106 0.01 -20.51 1.25
C PRO A 106 -0.48 -21.93 1.49
N SER A 107 -0.57 -22.75 0.44
CA SER A 107 -0.86 -24.17 0.55
C SER A 107 0.16 -24.88 1.46
N GLU A 108 1.37 -24.34 1.55
CA GLU A 108 2.48 -24.72 2.43
C GLU A 108 3.44 -23.52 2.61
N GLY A 109 4.09 -23.42 3.77
CA GLY A 109 5.25 -22.53 4.00
C GLY A 109 5.08 -21.46 5.08
N ALA A 110 6.21 -20.83 5.43
CA ALA A 110 6.28 -19.80 6.46
C ALA A 110 5.35 -18.62 6.14
N ARG A 111 4.56 -18.19 7.14
CA ARG A 111 3.64 -17.04 7.09
C ARG A 111 4.36 -15.71 6.75
N TYR A 112 5.70 -15.68 6.88
CA TYR A 112 6.57 -14.57 6.52
C TYR A 112 7.49 -14.98 5.37
N ARG A 113 7.08 -14.70 4.13
CA ARG A 113 7.95 -14.85 2.96
C ARG A 113 8.59 -13.50 2.63
N ARG A 114 9.92 -13.49 2.56
CA ARG A 114 10.70 -12.36 2.03
C ARG A 114 10.48 -12.31 0.51
N LEU A 115 10.11 -11.14 -0.01
CA LEU A 115 9.84 -10.86 -1.43
C LEU A 115 11.09 -10.39 -2.18
N GLY A 116 12.04 -9.79 -1.49
CA GLY A 116 13.28 -9.24 -2.07
C GLY A 116 14.39 -9.15 -1.04
N ASP A 117 15.63 -8.95 -1.49
CA ASP A 117 16.82 -8.95 -0.63
C ASP A 117 17.56 -7.61 -0.58
N GLY A 118 16.96 -6.53 -1.08
CA GLY A 118 17.62 -5.24 -1.28
C GLY A 118 17.95 -4.48 0.00
N GLY A 119 17.28 -4.77 1.11
CA GLY A 119 17.58 -4.23 2.44
C GLY A 119 17.35 -2.73 2.60
N ARG A 120 16.69 -2.08 1.63
CA ARG A 120 16.49 -0.63 1.63
C ARG A 120 15.50 -0.22 2.71
N LEU A 121 15.99 0.55 3.67
CA LEU A 121 15.18 1.17 4.71
C LEU A 121 14.90 2.62 4.38
N MET A 122 13.66 3.05 4.61
CA MET A 122 13.21 4.42 4.48
C MET A 122 12.69 4.92 5.82
N GLN A 123 13.01 6.16 6.17
CA GLN A 123 12.46 6.78 7.37
C GLN A 123 11.11 7.42 7.07
N VAL A 124 10.14 7.20 7.95
CA VAL A 124 8.77 7.74 7.85
C VAL A 124 8.41 8.46 9.14
N ARG A 125 7.81 9.65 9.02
CA ARG A 125 7.30 10.42 10.15
C ARG A 125 5.94 9.91 10.60
N GLU A 126 5.73 9.90 11.91
CA GLU A 126 4.41 9.78 12.51
C GLU A 126 4.37 10.66 13.77
N ARG A 127 3.86 11.89 13.61
CA ARG A 127 3.82 12.90 14.68
C ARG A 127 5.24 13.20 15.19
N ASP A 128 5.49 12.95 16.46
CA ASP A 128 6.76 13.09 17.14
C ASP A 128 7.70 11.88 16.96
N LEU A 129 7.23 10.82 16.31
CA LEU A 129 7.97 9.57 16.10
C LEU A 129 8.53 9.46 14.67
N ARG A 130 9.56 8.62 14.54
CA ARG A 130 10.14 8.21 13.26
C ARG A 130 10.30 6.71 13.23
N PHE A 131 9.93 6.10 12.10
CA PHE A 131 10.01 4.66 11.90
C PHE A 131 10.87 4.33 10.68
N TRP A 132 11.63 3.24 10.77
CA TRP A 132 12.27 2.64 9.60
C TRP A 132 11.31 1.62 8.98
N VAL A 133 11.02 1.78 7.69
CA VAL A 133 10.17 0.86 6.93
C VAL A 133 10.96 0.25 5.77
N ASN A 134 10.57 -0.94 5.37
CA ASN A 134 11.06 -1.58 4.16
C ASN A 134 9.88 -1.73 3.18
N LEU A 135 9.91 -0.97 2.09
CA LEU A 135 8.79 -0.92 1.15
C LEU A 135 8.76 -2.09 0.17
N ASP A 136 9.85 -2.86 0.04
CA ASP A 136 10.06 -3.81 -1.06
C ASP A 136 10.14 -5.27 -0.59
N ASP A 137 10.94 -5.55 0.44
CA ASP A 137 11.44 -6.89 0.73
C ASP A 137 10.43 -7.79 1.45
N PHE A 138 9.34 -7.25 1.96
CA PHE A 138 8.38 -8.00 2.79
C PHE A 138 6.94 -7.67 2.40
N VAL A 139 6.01 -8.58 2.71
CA VAL A 139 4.56 -8.38 2.48
C VAL A 139 4.03 -7.16 3.24
N ASP A 140 4.50 -6.99 4.47
CA ASP A 140 4.23 -5.83 5.32
C ASP A 140 5.46 -4.91 5.34
N THR A 141 5.25 -3.62 5.54
CA THR A 141 6.31 -2.60 5.45
C THR A 141 7.08 -2.38 6.75
N GLY A 142 6.59 -2.95 7.85
CA GLY A 142 7.10 -2.72 9.21
C GLY A 142 6.37 -1.61 9.98
N LEU A 143 5.46 -0.86 9.35
CA LEU A 143 4.63 0.15 10.02
C LEU A 143 3.15 -0.03 9.68
N PHE A 144 2.35 -0.33 10.70
CA PHE A 144 0.90 -0.50 10.58
C PHE A 144 0.18 0.81 10.93
N ALA A 145 -0.37 1.48 9.91
CA ALA A 145 -0.95 2.82 10.04
C ALA A 145 -2.25 2.85 10.88
N ASP A 146 -2.98 1.74 10.97
CA ASP A 146 -4.19 1.56 11.78
C ASP A 146 -3.91 1.59 13.30
N HIS A 147 -2.68 1.27 13.71
CA HIS A 147 -2.26 1.27 15.11
C HIS A 147 -1.68 2.62 15.60
N ARG A 148 -1.76 3.67 14.78
CA ARG A 148 -1.19 5.00 15.06
C ARG A 148 -1.65 5.58 16.40
N ASP A 149 -2.95 5.49 16.67
CA ASP A 149 -3.50 6.09 17.90
C ASP A 149 -3.18 5.26 19.14
N THR A 150 -3.07 3.94 19.00
CA THR A 150 -2.54 3.06 20.04
C THR A 150 -1.09 3.43 20.38
N ARG A 151 -0.23 3.66 19.38
CA ARG A 151 1.16 4.09 19.60
C ARG A 151 1.25 5.43 20.34
N ARG A 152 0.42 6.40 19.95
CA ARG A 152 0.34 7.70 20.65
C ARG A 152 -0.11 7.54 22.10
N TRP A 153 -1.17 6.77 22.33
CA TRP A 153 -1.69 6.53 23.68
C TRP A 153 -0.62 5.89 24.58
N PHE A 154 0.04 4.84 24.09
CA PHE A 154 1.11 4.17 24.83
C PHE A 154 2.32 5.09 25.11
N GLY A 155 2.67 5.98 24.16
CA GLY A 155 3.69 7.01 24.37
C GLY A 155 3.37 7.94 25.54
N GLY A 156 2.10 8.34 25.70
CA GLY A 156 1.66 9.13 26.84
C GLY A 156 1.73 8.36 28.17
N GLU A 157 1.29 7.10 28.16
CA GLU A 157 1.26 6.25 29.36
C GLU A 157 2.64 5.76 29.84
N SER A 158 3.65 5.80 28.97
CA SER A 158 5.02 5.35 29.26
C SER A 158 5.92 6.46 29.83
N ALA A 159 5.44 7.70 29.92
CA ALA A 159 6.19 8.79 30.53
C ALA A 159 6.63 8.44 31.96
N GLY A 160 7.95 8.37 32.19
CA GLY A 160 8.54 8.05 33.49
C GLY A 160 8.57 6.56 33.86
N LYS A 161 8.17 5.65 32.95
CA LYS A 161 8.25 4.19 33.15
C LYS A 161 9.45 3.65 32.37
N ARG A 162 10.20 2.72 32.99
CA ARG A 162 11.34 2.01 32.39
C ARG A 162 11.03 0.53 32.24
#